data_AF-A0A960S1F3-F1
#
_entry.id   AF-A0A960S1F3-F1
#
_cell.length_a   1.000
_cell.length_b   1.000
_cell.length_c   1.000
_cell.angle_alpha   90.00
_cell.angle_beta   90.00
_cell.angle_gamma   90.00
#
_symmetry.space_group_name_H-M   'P 1'
#
loop_
_entity.id
_entity.type
_entity.pdbx_description
1 polymer ?
#
loop_
_entity_poly.entity_id
_entity_poly.type
_entity_poly.pdbx_seq_one_letter_code
_entity_poly.pdbx_strand_id
1 'polypeptide(L)'
;MNNPYLSIVATSRNDDHGGHLLERMQAFVDGIINQSLRHQVPCELILVEWNPPNDRPSLEKALCFNKELSFCSIRIIQVPNEVHDRFKNSQSIPLFQMLGKNVGIRRARGQFVLATNIDIIFSDSFFLQLRKKKLEIGTLYRTNRFDIPDRLPQVANYTELLTFCKKNAFRIHKARHSYVLVNNRWAPYPCTEKKESVFSSLFILFKSKSKKMISSDVKHFFFPIIILVKSAEKILAFAAQFLNKIDSFLKRCIDYALNPEKGLHTNGCGDFTLLAKSDWDALRGYAEWTIFSWHLDSLFLYQAAFSKIKHKNWDMKSPIYHIEHEKGSGYTLEDADALFKKLQKNEIDYIDNEKFQELTDLMRIQYRKQETILMNDENWGLSEIDLREVIFATNH
;
A
#
# COMPACT_ATOMS: atom_id res chain seq x y z
N MET A 1 -4.12 -22.40 19.34
CA MET A 1 -4.52 -20.99 19.20
C MET A 1 -5.52 -20.88 18.06
N ASN A 2 -6.62 -20.15 18.24
CA ASN A 2 -7.56 -19.85 17.14
C ASN A 2 -6.80 -19.18 15.98
N ASN A 3 -7.12 -19.54 14.72
CA ASN A 3 -6.48 -18.98 13.52
C ASN A 3 -6.42 -17.44 13.59
N PRO A 4 -5.25 -16.81 13.34
CA PRO A 4 -5.11 -15.36 13.39
C PRO A 4 -6.04 -14.71 12.35
N TYR A 5 -6.54 -13.53 12.66
CA TYR A 5 -7.31 -12.77 11.69
C TYR A 5 -6.40 -12.17 10.63
N LEU A 6 -5.23 -11.67 11.06
CA LEU A 6 -4.23 -11.05 10.21
C LEU A 6 -2.84 -11.66 10.45
N SER A 7 -2.17 -12.08 9.38
CA SER A 7 -0.71 -12.27 9.40
C SER A 7 -0.04 -11.03 8.85
N ILE A 8 0.92 -10.48 9.58
CA ILE A 8 1.76 -9.36 9.14
C ILE A 8 3.12 -9.94 8.78
N VAL A 9 3.55 -9.76 7.54
CA VAL A 9 4.78 -10.34 6.99
C VAL A 9 5.75 -9.24 6.65
N ALA A 10 6.96 -9.35 7.17
CA ALA A 10 8.08 -8.48 6.82
C ALA A 10 9.37 -9.32 6.67
N THR A 11 10.33 -8.81 5.90
CA THR A 11 11.61 -9.48 5.65
C THR A 11 12.74 -8.55 5.98
N SER A 12 13.76 -9.07 6.65
CA SER A 12 14.96 -8.32 6.98
C SER A 12 16.14 -9.27 7.23
N ARG A 13 17.30 -8.69 7.54
CA ARG A 13 18.49 -9.36 8.07
C ARG A 13 19.18 -8.40 9.02
N ASN A 14 19.96 -8.92 9.97
CA ASN A 14 20.67 -8.08 10.93
C ASN A 14 21.95 -7.47 10.31
N ASP A 15 21.86 -6.61 9.31
CA ASP A 15 23.02 -6.02 8.61
C ASP A 15 23.21 -4.51 8.82
N ASP A 16 22.33 -3.89 9.61
CA ASP A 16 22.27 -2.44 9.84
C ASP A 16 22.05 -1.60 8.57
N HIS A 17 21.39 -2.17 7.56
CA HIS A 17 21.00 -1.46 6.36
C HIS A 17 20.18 -0.19 6.66
N GLY A 18 20.57 0.94 6.06
CA GLY A 18 19.94 2.24 6.33
C GLY A 18 20.21 2.82 7.73
N GLY A 19 21.18 2.27 8.47
CA GLY A 19 21.60 2.68 9.82
C GLY A 19 20.55 2.42 10.90
N HIS A 20 20.91 2.19 12.16
CA HIS A 20 19.97 1.96 13.27
C HIS A 20 18.84 0.94 12.96
N LEU A 21 19.10 -0.05 12.10
CA LEU A 21 18.07 -0.94 11.57
C LEU A 21 17.39 -1.71 12.70
N LEU A 22 18.19 -2.21 13.65
CA LEU A 22 17.70 -2.97 14.79
C LEU A 22 16.71 -2.17 15.65
N GLU A 23 16.98 -0.89 15.86
CA GLU A 23 16.12 0.00 16.63
C GLU A 23 14.77 0.21 15.92
N ARG A 24 14.79 0.43 14.60
CA ARG A 24 13.57 0.52 13.78
C ARG A 24 12.77 -0.79 13.81
N MET A 25 13.45 -1.92 13.62
CA MET A 25 12.82 -3.25 13.66
C MET A 25 12.18 -3.52 15.03
N GLN A 26 12.85 -3.16 16.13
CA GLN A 26 12.29 -3.30 17.46
C GLN A 26 11.05 -2.44 17.64
N ALA A 27 11.06 -1.18 17.16
CA ALA A 27 9.90 -0.30 17.22
C ALA A 27 8.71 -0.84 16.40
N PHE A 28 8.97 -1.44 15.24
CA PHE A 28 7.97 -2.12 14.42
C PHE A 28 7.35 -3.33 15.13
N VAL A 29 8.19 -4.24 15.67
CA VAL A 29 7.74 -5.41 16.45
C VAL A 29 6.90 -4.97 17.65
N ASP A 30 7.42 -4.00 18.41
CA ASP A 30 6.78 -3.45 19.59
C ASP A 30 5.42 -2.83 19.26
N GLY A 31 5.34 -2.12 18.14
CA GLY A 31 4.10 -1.51 17.70
C GLY A 31 3.03 -2.53 17.32
N ILE A 32 3.41 -3.62 16.66
CA ILE A 32 2.47 -4.70 16.34
C ILE A 32 1.95 -5.38 17.60
N ILE A 33 2.85 -5.73 18.54
CA ILE A 33 2.45 -6.36 19.82
C ILE A 33 1.48 -5.44 20.57
N ASN A 34 1.86 -4.18 20.76
CA ASN A 34 1.04 -3.20 21.48
C ASN A 34 -0.32 -3.01 20.82
N GLN A 35 -0.36 -2.84 19.50
CA GLN A 35 -1.62 -2.59 18.80
C GLN A 35 -2.54 -3.80 18.78
N SER A 36 -1.98 -5.00 18.60
CA SER A 36 -2.75 -6.25 18.62
C SER A 36 -3.40 -6.46 19.98
N LEU A 37 -2.64 -6.25 21.07
CA LEU A 37 -3.13 -6.32 22.45
C LEU A 37 -4.18 -5.23 22.74
N ARG A 38 -3.84 -3.96 22.48
CA ARG A 38 -4.68 -2.79 22.76
C ARG A 38 -6.05 -2.87 22.09
N HIS A 39 -6.10 -3.34 20.84
CA HIS A 39 -7.33 -3.39 20.05
C HIS A 39 -7.94 -4.79 19.96
N GLN A 40 -7.35 -5.77 20.64
CA GLN A 40 -7.81 -7.16 20.68
C GLN A 40 -8.00 -7.77 19.28
N VAL A 41 -7.03 -7.53 18.40
CA VAL A 41 -7.01 -8.10 17.05
C VAL A 41 -6.06 -9.29 17.06
N PRO A 42 -6.54 -10.53 16.83
CA PRO A 42 -5.67 -11.70 16.78
C PRO A 42 -4.73 -11.63 15.57
N CYS A 43 -3.45 -11.47 15.85
CA CYS A 43 -2.40 -11.30 14.86
C CYS A 43 -1.36 -12.42 14.92
N GLU A 44 -0.69 -12.60 13.80
CA GLU A 44 0.56 -13.33 13.68
C GLU A 44 1.57 -12.39 13.00
N LEU A 45 2.74 -12.19 13.59
CA LEU A 45 3.86 -11.50 12.94
C LEU A 45 4.84 -12.55 12.42
N ILE A 46 5.15 -12.50 11.12
CA ILE A 46 6.15 -13.34 10.48
C ILE A 46 7.31 -12.44 10.05
N LEU A 47 8.46 -12.63 10.68
CA LEU A 47 9.73 -12.04 10.27
C LEU A 47 10.50 -13.09 9.48
N VAL A 48 10.71 -12.84 8.19
CA VAL A 48 11.59 -13.68 7.38
C VAL A 48 13.00 -13.12 7.48
N GLU A 49 13.85 -13.83 8.21
CA GLU A 49 15.28 -13.52 8.32
C GLU A 49 16.01 -14.11 7.11
N TRP A 50 16.38 -13.24 6.17
CA TRP A 50 16.93 -13.67 4.88
C TRP A 50 18.44 -13.51 4.82
N ASN A 51 19.17 -14.60 4.52
CA ASN A 51 20.63 -14.58 4.39
C ASN A 51 21.31 -13.89 5.59
N PRO A 52 21.09 -14.34 6.84
CA PRO A 52 21.64 -13.64 8.01
C PRO A 52 23.18 -13.57 7.94
N PRO A 53 23.81 -12.42 8.29
CA PRO A 53 25.26 -12.32 8.38
C PRO A 53 25.84 -13.27 9.43
N ASN A 54 26.94 -13.95 9.10
CA ASN A 54 27.58 -14.91 9.99
C ASN A 54 28.30 -14.27 11.18
N ASP A 55 28.61 -12.98 11.10
CA ASP A 55 29.32 -12.19 12.10
C ASP A 55 28.39 -11.46 13.09
N ARG A 56 27.07 -11.65 12.98
CA ARG A 56 26.07 -10.95 13.78
C ARG A 56 25.05 -11.92 14.39
N PRO A 57 24.45 -11.59 15.53
CA PRO A 57 23.40 -12.42 16.10
C PRO A 57 22.19 -12.47 15.16
N SER A 58 21.53 -13.64 15.10
CA SER A 58 20.25 -13.79 14.40
C SER A 58 19.19 -12.84 14.98
N LEU A 59 18.16 -12.52 14.19
CA LEU A 59 17.03 -11.69 14.65
C LEU A 59 16.35 -12.27 15.89
N GLU A 60 16.30 -13.61 15.99
CA GLU A 60 15.85 -14.34 17.18
C GLU A 60 16.57 -13.90 18.46
N LYS A 61 17.88 -13.67 18.38
CA LYS A 61 18.73 -13.29 19.51
C LYS A 61 18.85 -11.77 19.67
N ALA A 62 18.70 -11.03 18.58
CA ALA A 62 18.92 -9.59 18.53
C ALA A 62 17.69 -8.77 18.94
N LEU A 63 16.48 -9.29 18.71
CA LEU A 63 15.22 -8.64 19.06
C LEU A 63 14.69 -9.12 20.42
N CYS A 64 13.96 -8.25 21.11
CA CYS A 64 13.33 -8.56 22.38
C CYS A 64 11.83 -8.84 22.20
N PHE A 65 11.39 -9.99 22.70
CA PHE A 65 10.00 -10.45 22.66
C PHE A 65 9.36 -10.63 24.05
N ASN A 66 10.01 -10.12 25.12
CA ASN A 66 9.57 -10.26 26.51
C ASN A 66 8.35 -9.36 26.82
N LYS A 67 7.22 -9.63 26.16
CA LYS A 67 5.98 -8.85 26.24
C LYS A 67 4.78 -9.78 26.29
N GLU A 68 3.62 -9.23 26.62
CA GLU A 68 2.37 -9.98 26.56
C GLU A 68 1.98 -10.25 25.09
N LEU A 69 1.88 -11.52 24.72
CA LEU A 69 1.64 -11.99 23.36
C LEU A 69 0.24 -12.62 23.19
N SER A 70 -0.69 -12.36 24.12
CA SER A 70 -2.06 -12.90 24.15
C SER A 70 -2.87 -12.69 22.85
N PHE A 71 -2.53 -11.65 22.08
CA PHE A 71 -3.17 -11.32 20.78
C PHE A 71 -2.19 -11.32 19.60
N CYS A 72 -0.94 -11.70 19.80
CA CYS A 72 0.07 -11.66 18.75
C CYS A 72 1.08 -12.80 18.92
N SER A 73 1.00 -13.81 18.06
CA SER A 73 2.10 -14.79 17.94
C SER A 73 3.17 -14.23 17.01
N ILE A 74 4.44 -14.55 17.25
CA ILE A 74 5.57 -14.12 16.42
C ILE A 74 6.30 -15.36 15.92
N ARG A 75 6.63 -15.36 14.63
CA ARG A 75 7.39 -16.42 13.98
C ARG A 75 8.57 -15.80 13.26
N ILE A 76 9.75 -16.36 13.46
CA ILE A 76 10.93 -16.02 12.68
C ILE A 76 11.22 -17.21 11.78
N ILE A 77 11.24 -16.97 10.47
CA ILE A 77 11.55 -17.99 9.45
C ILE A 77 12.89 -17.63 8.84
N GLN A 78 13.88 -18.50 9.00
CA GLN A 78 15.24 -18.23 8.54
C GLN A 78 15.47 -18.84 7.15
N VAL A 79 15.83 -18.02 6.18
CA VAL A 79 16.37 -18.46 4.88
C VAL A 79 17.90 -18.42 4.98
N PRO A 80 18.57 -19.58 5.00
CA PRO A 80 20.00 -19.64 5.28
C PRO A 80 20.85 -19.25 4.05
N ASN A 81 22.14 -19.03 4.26
CA ASN A 81 23.06 -18.54 3.22
C ASN A 81 23.10 -19.51 2.02
N GLU A 82 23.08 -20.81 2.27
CA GLU A 82 23.15 -21.87 1.25
C GLU A 82 21.92 -21.92 0.33
N VAL A 83 20.79 -21.38 0.78
CA VAL A 83 19.60 -21.20 -0.06
C VAL A 83 19.73 -19.91 -0.87
N HIS A 84 20.18 -18.83 -0.23
CA HIS A 84 20.40 -17.55 -0.88
C HIS A 84 21.42 -17.63 -2.03
N ASP A 85 22.52 -18.37 -1.84
CA ASP A 85 23.62 -18.47 -2.80
C ASP A 85 23.22 -19.18 -4.10
N ARG A 86 22.08 -19.88 -4.12
CA ARG A 86 21.53 -20.55 -5.32
C ARG A 86 20.97 -19.56 -6.35
N PHE A 87 20.67 -18.34 -5.92
CA PHE A 87 20.05 -17.34 -6.79
C PHE A 87 21.10 -16.54 -7.58
N LYS A 88 20.75 -16.18 -8.82
CA LYS A 88 21.54 -15.20 -9.60
C LYS A 88 21.62 -13.89 -8.80
N ASN A 89 22.74 -13.17 -8.90
CA ASN A 89 22.98 -11.90 -8.22
C ASN A 89 23.04 -11.98 -6.68
N SER A 90 23.08 -13.16 -6.06
CA SER A 90 23.21 -13.34 -4.60
C SER A 90 24.42 -12.60 -4.01
N GLN A 91 25.54 -12.58 -4.74
CA GLN A 91 26.75 -11.86 -4.32
C GLN A 91 26.60 -10.33 -4.31
N SER A 92 25.70 -9.79 -5.13
CA SER A 92 25.49 -8.34 -5.29
C SER A 92 24.27 -7.82 -4.53
N ILE A 93 23.27 -8.68 -4.30
CA ILE A 93 22.02 -8.36 -3.60
C ILE A 93 21.93 -9.22 -2.33
N PRO A 94 22.29 -8.69 -1.15
CA PRO A 94 22.29 -9.46 0.09
C PRO A 94 20.87 -9.84 0.57
N LEU A 95 19.85 -9.13 0.11
CA LEU A 95 18.47 -9.31 0.56
C LEU A 95 17.51 -9.25 -0.64
N PHE A 96 16.91 -10.39 -0.99
CA PHE A 96 15.84 -10.45 -1.99
C PHE A 96 14.48 -10.20 -1.31
N GLN A 97 14.12 -8.92 -1.14
CA GLN A 97 12.97 -8.50 -0.35
C GLN A 97 11.64 -9.16 -0.80
N MET A 98 11.39 -9.27 -2.11
CA MET A 98 10.14 -9.86 -2.61
C MET A 98 10.07 -11.37 -2.37
N LEU A 99 11.17 -12.09 -2.60
CA LEU A 99 11.26 -13.53 -2.30
C LEU A 99 11.07 -13.78 -0.80
N GLY A 100 11.73 -13.00 0.05
CA GLY A 100 11.55 -13.09 1.50
C GLY A 100 10.11 -12.80 1.93
N LYS A 101 9.44 -11.79 1.34
CA LYS A 101 8.03 -11.52 1.62
C LYS A 101 7.18 -12.72 1.21
N ASN A 102 7.42 -13.30 0.04
CA ASN A 102 6.70 -14.48 -0.43
C ASN A 102 6.88 -15.71 0.47
N VAL A 103 8.10 -15.97 0.98
CA VAL A 103 8.36 -17.03 1.96
C VAL A 103 7.43 -16.93 3.16
N GLY A 104 7.26 -15.71 3.68
CA GLY A 104 6.38 -15.44 4.81
C GLY A 104 4.89 -15.48 4.44
N ILE A 105 4.51 -14.89 3.31
CA ILE A 105 3.11 -14.88 2.81
C ILE A 105 2.63 -16.32 2.58
N ARG A 106 3.44 -17.16 1.94
CA ARG A 106 3.12 -18.57 1.66
C ARG A 106 2.82 -19.33 2.96
N ARG A 107 3.61 -19.07 4.01
CA ARG A 107 3.55 -19.74 5.32
C ARG A 107 2.61 -19.05 6.33
N ALA A 108 1.95 -17.96 5.95
CA ALA A 108 1.03 -17.22 6.80
C ALA A 108 -0.22 -18.03 7.17
N ARG A 109 -0.66 -17.95 8.43
CA ARG A 109 -1.83 -18.68 8.96
C ARG A 109 -3.09 -17.81 9.05
N GLY A 110 -2.97 -16.51 8.79
CA GLY A 110 -4.04 -15.53 8.90
C GLY A 110 -5.09 -15.65 7.80
N GLN A 111 -6.32 -15.25 8.10
CA GLN A 111 -7.37 -15.13 7.08
C GLN A 111 -6.98 -14.06 6.02
N PHE A 112 -6.34 -12.99 6.50
CA PHE A 112 -5.76 -11.94 5.67
C PHE A 112 -4.26 -11.84 5.93
N VAL A 113 -3.51 -11.38 4.93
CA VAL A 113 -2.07 -11.19 5.02
C VAL A 113 -1.71 -9.78 4.57
N LEU A 114 -1.02 -9.05 5.45
CA LEU A 114 -0.37 -7.77 5.18
C LEU A 114 1.11 -8.01 4.93
N ALA A 115 1.59 -7.75 3.71
CA ALA A 115 3.01 -7.63 3.40
C ALA A 115 3.46 -6.17 3.62
N THR A 116 4.51 -5.96 4.40
CA THR A 116 4.98 -4.64 4.83
C THR A 116 6.50 -4.62 5.06
N ASN A 117 7.04 -3.48 5.48
CA ASN A 117 8.44 -3.27 5.81
C ASN A 117 8.63 -3.15 7.33
N ILE A 118 9.88 -3.28 7.78
CA ILE A 118 10.24 -3.39 9.21
C ILE A 118 10.40 -2.05 9.94
N ASP A 119 10.10 -0.95 9.27
CA ASP A 119 10.25 0.45 9.68
C ASP A 119 8.89 1.17 9.73
N ILE A 120 7.82 0.38 9.80
CA ILE A 120 6.44 0.87 9.81
C ILE A 120 5.87 0.92 11.24
N ILE A 121 5.33 2.07 11.63
CA ILE A 121 4.54 2.23 12.85
C ILE A 121 3.06 2.30 12.47
N PHE A 122 2.26 1.37 13.01
CA PHE A 122 0.84 1.28 12.72
C PHE A 122 0.00 2.18 13.63
N SER A 123 -0.91 2.96 13.03
CA SER A 123 -1.85 3.82 13.76
C SER A 123 -2.98 3.04 14.43
N ASP A 124 -3.56 3.63 15.50
CA ASP A 124 -4.76 3.07 16.15
C ASP A 124 -5.91 2.89 15.15
N SER A 125 -6.03 3.84 14.23
CA SER A 125 -7.10 3.84 13.23
C SER A 125 -7.04 2.66 12.27
N PHE A 126 -5.84 2.11 11.99
CA PHE A 126 -5.67 0.89 11.20
C PHE A 126 -6.20 -0.32 11.95
N PHE A 127 -5.75 -0.56 13.19
CA PHE A 127 -6.23 -1.69 13.99
C PHE A 127 -7.72 -1.59 14.33
N LEU A 128 -8.26 -0.38 14.50
CA LEU A 128 -9.70 -0.15 14.63
C LEU A 128 -10.49 -0.51 13.35
N GLN A 129 -9.90 -0.42 12.15
CA GLN A 129 -10.55 -0.98 10.95
C GLN A 129 -10.52 -2.50 10.97
N LEU A 130 -9.39 -3.11 11.33
CA LEU A 130 -9.26 -4.57 11.40
C LEU A 130 -10.26 -5.18 12.41
N ARG A 131 -10.41 -4.55 13.57
CA ARG A 131 -11.36 -4.96 14.63
C ARG A 131 -12.80 -5.06 14.13
N LYS A 132 -13.18 -4.29 13.10
CA LYS A 132 -14.53 -4.35 12.51
C LYS A 132 -14.79 -5.66 11.76
N LYS A 133 -13.76 -6.42 11.42
CA LYS A 133 -13.83 -7.67 10.64
C LYS A 133 -14.62 -7.51 9.32
N LYS A 134 -14.32 -6.42 8.59
CA LYS A 134 -14.95 -6.06 7.29
C LYS A 134 -13.96 -6.10 6.11
N LEU A 135 -12.88 -6.86 6.24
CA LEU A 135 -12.05 -7.16 5.09
C LEU A 135 -12.79 -8.17 4.19
N GLU A 136 -12.57 -8.06 2.88
CA GLU A 136 -13.27 -8.82 1.86
C GLU A 136 -12.24 -9.59 1.03
N ILE A 137 -12.57 -10.85 0.71
CA ILE A 137 -11.85 -11.64 -0.30
C ILE A 137 -12.05 -10.97 -1.67
N GLY A 138 -11.06 -11.08 -2.56
CA GLY A 138 -11.05 -10.42 -3.86
C GLY A 138 -10.82 -8.91 -3.74
N THR A 139 -10.24 -8.43 -2.64
CA THR A 139 -9.94 -7.01 -2.43
C THR A 139 -8.51 -6.79 -1.93
N LEU A 140 -7.77 -5.98 -2.68
CA LEU A 140 -6.47 -5.43 -2.35
C LEU A 140 -6.64 -4.09 -1.62
N TYR A 141 -6.15 -4.03 -0.40
CA TYR A 141 -6.21 -2.87 0.46
C TYR A 141 -4.88 -2.12 0.46
N ARG A 142 -4.99 -0.80 0.36
CA ARG A 142 -3.88 0.17 0.39
C ARG A 142 -4.21 1.30 1.35
N THR A 143 -3.19 2.02 1.80
CA THR A 143 -3.37 3.18 2.68
C THR A 143 -2.30 4.24 2.45
N ASN A 144 -2.52 5.45 2.97
CA ASN A 144 -1.55 6.53 2.87
C ASN A 144 -0.38 6.29 3.84
N ARG A 145 0.83 6.58 3.36
CA ARG A 145 2.06 6.54 4.17
C ARG A 145 2.46 7.95 4.60
N PHE A 146 2.85 8.08 5.86
CA PHE A 146 3.34 9.33 6.45
C PHE A 146 4.80 9.12 6.85
N ASP A 147 5.71 9.90 6.29
CA ASP A 147 7.11 9.79 6.69
C ASP A 147 7.37 10.64 7.92
N ILE A 148 8.03 10.02 8.89
CA ILE A 148 8.43 10.60 10.16
C ILE A 148 9.97 10.58 10.26
N PRO A 149 10.57 11.40 11.14
CA PRO A 149 12.02 11.43 11.30
C PRO A 149 12.61 10.06 11.61
N ASP A 150 13.86 9.87 11.20
CA ASP A 150 14.64 8.64 11.33
C ASP A 150 14.91 8.23 12.78
N ARG A 151 15.05 9.21 13.67
CA ARG A 151 15.26 9.01 15.10
C ARG A 151 13.95 9.04 15.86
N LEU A 152 13.58 7.88 16.38
CA LEU A 152 12.45 7.77 17.30
C LEU A 152 12.83 8.26 18.71
N PRO A 153 11.93 8.97 19.40
CA PRO A 153 12.15 9.35 20.78
C PRO A 153 12.08 8.13 21.70
N GLN A 154 12.87 8.15 22.78
CA GLN A 154 12.61 7.27 23.92
C GLN A 154 11.32 7.74 24.60
N VAL A 155 10.29 6.90 24.61
CA VAL A 155 8.97 7.21 25.15
C VAL A 155 8.55 6.15 26.15
N ALA A 156 7.70 6.54 27.11
CA ALA A 156 7.25 5.65 28.18
C ALA A 156 6.24 4.60 27.69
N ASN A 157 5.48 4.92 26.63
CA ASN A 157 4.43 4.05 26.10
C ASN A 157 4.17 4.31 24.61
N TYR A 158 3.44 3.38 23.98
CA TYR A 158 3.14 3.45 22.55
C TYR A 158 2.21 4.63 22.16
N THR A 159 1.40 5.16 23.08
CA THR A 159 0.54 6.32 22.80
C THR A 159 1.37 7.59 22.59
N GLU A 160 2.44 7.77 23.35
CA GLU A 160 3.41 8.85 23.16
C GLU A 160 4.13 8.71 21.81
N LEU A 161 4.54 7.50 21.42
CA LEU A 161 5.13 7.25 20.11
C LEU A 161 4.19 7.67 18.97
N LEU A 162 2.92 7.28 19.02
CA LEU A 162 1.93 7.68 18.01
C LEU A 162 1.68 9.19 17.99
N THR A 163 1.78 9.86 19.15
CA THR A 163 1.68 11.31 19.25
C THR A 163 2.86 11.99 18.58
N PHE A 164 4.08 11.48 18.81
CA PHE A 164 5.28 11.90 18.09
C PHE A 164 5.12 11.73 16.58
N CYS A 165 4.67 10.56 16.12
CA CYS A 165 4.50 10.27 14.70
C CYS A 165 3.54 11.27 14.02
N LYS A 166 2.39 11.55 14.65
CA LYS A 166 1.41 12.53 14.15
C LYS A 166 1.96 13.94 14.06
N LYS A 167 2.75 14.37 15.06
CA LYS A 167 3.28 15.73 15.16
C LYS A 167 4.46 15.98 14.22
N ASN A 168 5.27 14.97 13.97
CA ASN A 168 6.54 15.11 13.25
C ASN A 168 6.49 14.56 11.81
N ALA A 169 5.33 14.11 11.34
CA ALA A 169 5.20 13.70 9.94
C ALA A 169 5.47 14.88 9.01
N PHE A 170 6.42 14.71 8.08
CA PHE A 170 6.87 15.79 7.18
C PHE A 170 6.60 15.49 5.71
N ARG A 171 6.28 14.24 5.35
CA ARG A 171 5.89 13.84 3.98
C ARG A 171 4.69 12.89 4.01
N ILE A 172 3.80 12.98 3.02
CA ILE A 172 2.63 12.10 2.88
C ILE A 172 2.61 11.54 1.47
N HIS A 173 2.57 10.22 1.34
CA HIS A 173 2.35 9.52 0.08
C HIS A 173 0.90 9.09 -0.01
N LYS A 174 0.18 9.65 -0.98
CA LYS A 174 -1.17 9.22 -1.37
C LYS A 174 -1.11 8.49 -2.70
N ALA A 175 -2.22 7.85 -3.06
CA ALA A 175 -2.36 7.05 -4.28
C ALA A 175 -1.84 7.70 -5.56
N ARG A 176 -2.04 9.02 -5.72
CA ARG A 176 -1.65 9.74 -6.95
C ARG A 176 -0.62 10.84 -6.75
N HIS A 177 -0.45 11.32 -5.52
CA HIS A 177 0.36 12.52 -5.25
C HIS A 177 1.03 12.38 -3.90
N SER A 178 2.25 12.89 -3.81
CA SER A 178 2.95 13.10 -2.55
C SER A 178 2.82 14.55 -2.11
N TYR A 179 2.91 14.78 -0.82
CA TYR A 179 2.93 16.11 -0.21
C TYR A 179 4.07 16.21 0.79
N VAL A 180 4.69 17.37 0.90
CA VAL A 180 5.72 17.69 1.89
C VAL A 180 5.28 18.88 2.74
N LEU A 181 5.67 18.91 4.00
CA LEU A 181 5.39 19.99 4.93
C LEU A 181 6.40 21.11 4.74
N VAL A 182 5.95 22.28 4.24
CA VAL A 182 6.77 23.48 4.03
C VAL A 182 6.11 24.64 4.78
N ASN A 183 6.85 25.31 5.67
CA ASN A 183 6.32 26.44 6.46
C ASN A 183 4.97 26.12 7.15
N ASN A 184 4.88 24.95 7.78
CA ASN A 184 3.66 24.42 8.42
C ASN A 184 2.44 24.25 7.49
N ARG A 185 2.64 24.13 6.17
CA ARG A 185 1.59 23.85 5.18
C ARG A 185 1.99 22.69 4.27
N TRP A 186 1.04 21.81 3.98
CA TRP A 186 1.24 20.72 3.03
C TRP A 186 1.24 21.24 1.60
N ALA A 187 2.34 21.02 0.87
CA ALA A 187 2.50 21.38 -0.54
C ALA A 187 2.73 20.11 -1.39
N PRO A 188 2.31 20.07 -2.68
CA PRO A 188 2.61 18.95 -3.57
C PRO A 188 4.12 18.68 -3.69
N TYR A 189 4.50 17.40 -3.81
CA TYR A 189 5.88 16.95 -3.97
C TYR A 189 6.04 16.10 -5.26
N PRO A 190 7.08 16.35 -6.10
CA PRO A 190 8.09 17.39 -5.96
C PRO A 190 7.48 18.80 -6.07
N CYS A 191 8.06 19.75 -5.33
CA CYS A 191 7.59 21.14 -5.32
C CYS A 191 7.94 21.77 -6.67
N THR A 192 7.08 21.60 -7.67
CA THR A 192 7.22 22.31 -8.94
C THR A 192 6.81 23.76 -8.71
N GLU A 193 7.70 24.69 -9.05
CA GLU A 193 7.31 26.08 -9.23
C GLU A 193 6.14 26.10 -10.22
N LYS A 194 5.00 26.64 -9.78
CA LYS A 194 3.83 26.78 -10.63
C LYS A 194 4.22 27.64 -11.85
N LYS A 195 4.27 27.04 -13.04
CA LYS A 195 3.90 27.79 -14.24
C LYS A 195 2.41 28.11 -14.11
N GLU A 196 2.08 29.38 -13.89
CA GLU A 196 0.72 29.89 -13.83
C GLU A 196 -0.06 29.45 -15.09
N SER A 197 -1.09 28.62 -14.93
CA SER A 197 -1.97 28.27 -16.04
C SER A 197 -3.01 29.39 -16.24
N VAL A 198 -3.03 29.96 -17.44
CA VAL A 198 -3.85 31.09 -17.94
C VAL A 198 -5.36 30.74 -18.10
N PHE A 199 -5.95 29.96 -17.18
CA PHE A 199 -7.34 29.45 -17.35
C PHE A 199 -8.39 30.01 -16.38
N SER A 200 -8.07 31.05 -15.59
CA SER A 200 -9.05 31.71 -14.71
C SER A 200 -9.89 32.80 -15.41
N SER A 201 -9.61 33.15 -16.67
CA SER A 201 -10.26 34.28 -17.35
C SER A 201 -11.47 33.93 -18.23
N LEU A 202 -11.77 32.65 -18.48
CA LEU A 202 -12.85 32.23 -19.41
C LEU A 202 -14.20 31.90 -18.74
N PHE A 203 -14.28 31.85 -17.40
CA PHE A 203 -15.51 31.42 -16.71
C PHE A 203 -16.47 32.55 -16.30
N ILE A 204 -16.15 33.81 -16.60
CA ILE A 204 -16.96 34.98 -16.20
C ILE A 204 -17.89 35.48 -17.32
N LEU A 205 -17.79 34.97 -18.56
CA LEU A 205 -18.49 35.55 -19.72
C LEU A 205 -19.79 34.86 -20.19
N PHE A 206 -20.43 34.01 -19.37
CA PHE A 206 -21.69 33.33 -19.77
C PHE A 206 -22.84 33.45 -18.75
N LYS A 207 -22.92 34.56 -18.01
CA LYS A 207 -24.12 34.95 -17.26
C LYS A 207 -24.52 36.40 -17.56
N SER A 208 -24.94 36.68 -18.78
CA SER A 208 -25.79 37.84 -19.02
C SER A 208 -26.71 37.60 -20.22
N LYS A 209 -27.94 38.13 -20.10
CA LYS A 209 -29.00 38.24 -21.12
C LYS A 209 -29.96 37.04 -21.27
N SER A 210 -31.07 37.10 -20.53
CA SER A 210 -32.40 37.27 -21.12
C SER A 210 -33.50 37.37 -20.04
N LYS A 211 -33.95 38.60 -19.76
CA LYS A 211 -35.22 38.87 -19.07
C LYS A 211 -35.87 40.09 -19.74
N LYS A 212 -36.98 39.86 -20.45
CA LYS A 212 -38.04 40.79 -20.89
C LYS A 212 -39.03 39.93 -21.69
N MET A 213 -40.35 40.06 -21.69
CA MET A 213 -41.32 40.93 -21.02
C MET A 213 -42.69 40.36 -21.46
N ILE A 214 -43.62 40.02 -20.56
CA ILE A 214 -45.02 39.74 -20.93
C ILE A 214 -45.94 40.37 -19.87
N SER A 215 -46.93 41.12 -20.37
CA SER A 215 -47.90 41.97 -19.67
C SER A 215 -48.85 41.21 -18.73
N SER A 216 -49.55 41.97 -17.87
CA SER A 216 -50.21 41.52 -16.64
C SER A 216 -51.54 40.76 -16.80
N ASP A 217 -52.17 40.73 -17.96
CA ASP A 217 -53.61 40.43 -18.02
C ASP A 217 -53.99 39.04 -18.56
N VAL A 218 -53.06 38.08 -18.53
CA VAL A 218 -53.32 36.66 -18.86
C VAL A 218 -53.04 35.71 -17.67
N LYS A 219 -52.58 36.25 -16.53
CA LYS A 219 -52.03 35.44 -15.42
C LYS A 219 -53.08 34.68 -14.60
N HIS A 220 -54.33 35.11 -14.59
CA HIS A 220 -55.35 34.50 -13.72
C HIS A 220 -56.00 33.24 -14.31
N PHE A 221 -55.97 33.03 -15.63
CA PHE A 221 -56.58 31.84 -16.25
C PHE A 221 -55.60 30.66 -16.37
N PHE A 222 -54.29 30.93 -16.50
CA PHE A 222 -53.26 29.89 -16.66
C PHE A 222 -52.52 29.53 -15.38
N PHE A 223 -52.80 30.16 -14.24
CA PHE A 223 -52.10 29.89 -12.97
C PHE A 223 -52.11 28.40 -12.55
N PRO A 224 -53.24 27.66 -12.67
CA PRO A 224 -53.27 26.22 -12.35
C PRO A 224 -52.46 25.38 -13.35
N ILE A 225 -52.51 25.73 -14.64
CA ILE A 225 -51.77 25.06 -15.71
C ILE A 225 -50.26 25.32 -15.57
N ILE A 226 -49.85 26.53 -15.20
CA ILE A 226 -48.45 26.90 -14.95
C ILE A 226 -47.89 26.14 -13.74
N ILE A 227 -48.69 25.91 -12.69
CA ILE A 227 -48.28 25.09 -11.54
C ILE A 227 -48.11 23.62 -11.96
N LEU A 228 -49.05 23.08 -12.74
CA LEU A 228 -48.98 21.71 -13.28
C LEU A 228 -47.77 21.53 -14.21
N VAL A 229 -47.54 22.45 -15.15
CA VAL A 229 -46.38 22.45 -16.05
C VAL A 229 -45.08 22.59 -15.26
N LYS A 230 -44.99 23.50 -14.27
CA LYS A 230 -43.79 23.61 -13.41
C LYS A 230 -43.56 22.37 -12.54
N SER A 231 -44.62 21.68 -12.13
CA SER A 231 -44.50 20.41 -11.40
C SER A 231 -43.99 19.28 -12.31
N ALA A 232 -44.47 19.22 -13.55
CA ALA A 232 -44.01 18.28 -14.57
C ALA A 232 -42.55 18.59 -14.99
N GLU A 233 -42.17 19.86 -15.15
CA GLU A 233 -40.78 20.30 -15.39
C GLU A 233 -39.85 19.86 -14.25
N LYS A 234 -40.28 19.98 -12.99
CA LYS A 234 -39.50 19.47 -11.84
C LYS A 234 -39.35 17.95 -11.87
N ILE A 235 -40.41 17.21 -12.22
CA ILE A 235 -40.36 15.75 -12.36
C ILE A 235 -39.42 15.35 -13.51
N LEU A 236 -39.51 16.02 -14.66
CA LEU A 236 -38.63 15.80 -15.81
C LEU A 236 -37.18 16.15 -15.50
N ALA A 237 -36.92 17.25 -14.78
CA ALA A 237 -35.58 17.63 -14.34
C ALA A 237 -35.01 16.63 -13.32
N PHE A 238 -35.83 16.11 -12.41
CA PHE A 238 -35.44 15.06 -11.49
C PHE A 238 -35.15 13.74 -12.22
N ALA A 239 -36.00 13.34 -13.16
CA ALA A 239 -35.80 12.17 -14.01
C ALA A 239 -34.51 12.31 -14.86
N ALA A 240 -34.25 13.49 -15.43
CA ALA A 240 -33.03 13.77 -16.17
C ALA A 240 -31.78 13.73 -15.26
N GLN A 241 -31.85 14.28 -14.04
CA GLN A 241 -30.76 14.14 -13.05
C GLN A 241 -30.54 12.68 -12.65
N PHE A 242 -31.61 11.90 -12.52
CA PHE A 242 -31.55 10.48 -12.18
C PHE A 242 -30.95 9.66 -13.33
N LEU A 243 -31.37 9.89 -14.56
CA LEU A 243 -30.80 9.27 -15.77
C LEU A 243 -29.33 9.64 -15.96
N ASN A 244 -28.95 10.91 -15.73
CA ASN A 244 -27.55 11.34 -15.74
C ASN A 244 -26.72 10.64 -14.66
N LYS A 245 -27.28 10.40 -13.47
CA LYS A 245 -26.62 9.61 -12.43
C LYS A 245 -26.43 8.15 -12.85
N ILE A 246 -27.43 7.54 -13.50
CA ILE A 246 -27.33 6.18 -14.04
C ILE A 246 -26.28 6.11 -15.15
N ASP A 247 -26.29 7.02 -16.12
CA ASP A 247 -25.30 7.09 -17.20
C ASP A 247 -23.88 7.29 -16.64
N SER A 248 -23.71 8.21 -15.68
CA SER A 248 -22.43 8.40 -14.99
C SER A 248 -21.98 7.14 -14.25
N PHE A 249 -22.90 6.44 -13.58
CA PHE A 249 -22.61 5.18 -12.90
C PHE A 249 -22.20 4.08 -13.89
N LEU A 250 -22.95 3.90 -14.99
CA LEU A 250 -22.66 2.93 -16.04
C LEU A 250 -21.31 3.21 -16.71
N LYS A 251 -21.03 4.48 -17.07
CA LYS A 251 -19.73 4.90 -17.60
C LYS A 251 -18.59 4.55 -16.65
N ARG A 252 -18.79 4.74 -15.34
CA ARG A 252 -17.80 4.38 -14.33
C ARG A 252 -17.63 2.86 -14.21
N CYS A 253 -18.71 2.09 -14.30
CA CYS A 253 -18.63 0.63 -14.33
C CYS A 253 -17.89 0.10 -15.57
N ILE A 254 -18.18 0.67 -16.74
CA ILE A 254 -17.51 0.33 -18.00
C ILE A 254 -16.03 0.71 -17.92
N ASP A 255 -15.72 1.93 -17.50
CA ASP A 255 -14.34 2.39 -17.32
C ASP A 255 -13.56 1.53 -16.34
N TYR A 256 -14.17 1.12 -15.22
CA TYR A 256 -13.56 0.18 -14.28
C TYR A 256 -13.35 -1.22 -14.89
N ALA A 257 -14.32 -1.72 -15.65
CA ALA A 257 -14.21 -3.02 -16.31
C ALA A 257 -13.13 -3.03 -17.40
N LEU A 258 -12.94 -1.92 -18.11
CA LEU A 258 -11.97 -1.75 -19.19
C LEU A 258 -10.57 -1.36 -18.69
N ASN A 259 -10.48 -0.66 -17.56
CA ASN A 259 -9.25 -0.11 -16.97
C ASN A 259 -9.17 -0.44 -15.46
N PRO A 260 -9.06 -1.73 -15.07
CA PRO A 260 -9.02 -2.13 -13.66
C PRO A 260 -7.82 -1.56 -12.88
N GLU A 261 -6.76 -1.15 -13.57
CA GLU A 261 -5.58 -0.49 -13.01
C GLU A 261 -5.84 0.97 -12.58
N LYS A 262 -6.93 1.58 -13.06
CA LYS A 262 -7.21 2.99 -12.84
C LYS A 262 -7.51 3.25 -11.36
N GLY A 263 -6.61 3.99 -10.70
CA GLY A 263 -6.75 4.32 -9.27
C GLY A 263 -5.94 3.43 -8.33
N LEU A 264 -5.11 2.54 -8.88
CA LEU A 264 -4.09 1.84 -8.11
C LEU A 264 -3.19 2.83 -7.35
N HIS A 265 -2.82 2.44 -6.13
CA HIS A 265 -1.95 3.20 -5.25
C HIS A 265 -0.55 2.57 -5.27
N THR A 266 0.24 2.95 -6.25
CA THR A 266 1.61 2.45 -6.48
C THR A 266 2.68 3.26 -5.75
N ASN A 267 2.34 4.47 -5.28
CA ASN A 267 3.27 5.32 -4.55
C ASN A 267 3.63 4.70 -3.19
N GLY A 268 4.92 4.40 -2.95
CA GLY A 268 5.38 3.75 -1.73
C GLY A 268 4.72 2.40 -1.47
N CYS A 269 4.48 1.61 -2.54
CA CYS A 269 3.65 0.43 -2.40
C CYS A 269 4.29 -0.78 -1.72
N GLY A 270 5.61 -0.80 -1.55
CA GLY A 270 6.28 -1.82 -0.74
C GLY A 270 5.86 -1.84 0.73
N ASP A 271 5.36 -0.71 1.25
CA ASP A 271 5.11 -0.51 2.68
C ASP A 271 3.80 -1.12 3.19
N PHE A 272 2.82 -1.40 2.31
CA PHE A 272 1.49 -1.86 2.76
C PHE A 272 0.65 -2.60 1.71
N THR A 273 0.77 -3.91 1.58
CA THR A 273 -0.13 -4.66 0.67
C THR A 273 -0.92 -5.69 1.44
N LEU A 274 -2.23 -5.48 1.55
CA LEU A 274 -3.14 -6.33 2.34
C LEU A 274 -4.19 -6.99 1.44
N LEU A 275 -4.23 -8.32 1.46
CA LEU A 275 -5.23 -9.15 0.75
C LEU A 275 -5.67 -10.33 1.64
N ALA A 276 -6.72 -11.04 1.24
CA ALA A 276 -7.01 -12.35 1.82
C ALA A 276 -5.87 -13.34 1.51
N LYS A 277 -5.62 -14.30 2.40
CA LYS A 277 -4.62 -15.34 2.17
C LYS A 277 -4.88 -16.14 0.89
N SER A 278 -6.15 -16.45 0.61
CA SER A 278 -6.57 -17.12 -0.61
C SER A 278 -6.27 -16.32 -1.88
N ASP A 279 -6.34 -14.99 -1.83
CA ASP A 279 -6.03 -14.13 -2.97
C ASP A 279 -4.51 -14.08 -3.20
N TRP A 280 -3.72 -14.01 -2.13
CA TRP A 280 -2.26 -14.15 -2.22
C TRP A 280 -1.85 -15.48 -2.86
N ASP A 281 -2.50 -16.58 -2.46
CA ASP A 281 -2.25 -17.90 -3.03
C ASP A 281 -2.64 -17.99 -4.50
N ALA A 282 -3.79 -17.43 -4.88
CA ALA A 282 -4.25 -17.39 -6.26
C ALA A 282 -3.32 -16.54 -7.16
N LEU A 283 -2.74 -15.46 -6.61
CA LEU A 283 -1.82 -14.57 -7.31
C LEU A 283 -0.36 -15.05 -7.26
N ARG A 284 -0.04 -16.04 -6.42
CA ARG A 284 1.31 -16.59 -6.22
C ARG A 284 2.36 -15.57 -5.77
N GLY A 285 1.96 -14.58 -4.98
CA GLY A 285 2.90 -13.60 -4.39
C GLY A 285 3.48 -12.58 -5.39
N TYR A 286 4.49 -11.83 -4.93
CA TYR A 286 5.27 -10.90 -5.76
C TYR A 286 6.15 -11.66 -6.76
N ALA A 287 6.50 -11.08 -7.91
CA ALA A 287 7.43 -11.73 -8.84
C ALA A 287 8.78 -12.08 -8.16
N GLU A 288 9.21 -13.33 -8.26
CA GLU A 288 10.42 -13.87 -7.60
C GLU A 288 11.68 -13.68 -8.46
N TRP A 289 11.80 -12.52 -9.11
CA TRP A 289 12.98 -12.19 -9.90
C TRP A 289 14.13 -11.74 -8.99
N THR A 290 15.31 -12.32 -9.21
CA THR A 290 16.52 -12.08 -8.42
C THR A 290 17.25 -10.82 -8.89
N ILE A 291 16.51 -9.71 -8.88
CA ILE A 291 16.90 -8.40 -9.41
C ILE A 291 16.70 -7.34 -8.32
N PHE A 292 17.16 -6.11 -8.54
CA PHE A 292 16.87 -5.03 -7.61
C PHE A 292 15.36 -4.73 -7.58
N SER A 293 14.79 -4.52 -6.39
CA SER A 293 13.33 -4.57 -6.15
C SER A 293 12.52 -3.41 -6.72
N TRP A 294 13.14 -2.53 -7.50
CA TRP A 294 12.49 -1.41 -8.17
C TRP A 294 11.27 -1.88 -9.00
N HIS A 295 10.13 -1.24 -8.80
CA HIS A 295 8.82 -1.54 -9.41
C HIS A 295 8.18 -2.91 -9.14
N LEU A 296 8.85 -3.86 -8.46
CA LEU A 296 8.28 -5.20 -8.24
C LEU A 296 6.99 -5.18 -7.41
N ASP A 297 6.94 -4.29 -6.43
CA ASP A 297 5.77 -4.02 -5.59
C ASP A 297 4.60 -3.46 -6.41
N SER A 298 4.88 -2.50 -7.30
CA SER A 298 3.90 -1.91 -8.21
C SER A 298 3.40 -2.94 -9.20
N LEU A 299 4.30 -3.76 -9.76
CA LEU A 299 3.97 -4.80 -10.72
C LEU A 299 2.96 -5.79 -10.13
N PHE A 300 3.11 -6.16 -8.86
CA PHE A 300 2.15 -7.01 -8.17
C PHE A 300 0.76 -6.36 -8.05
N LEU A 301 0.67 -5.05 -7.81
CA LEU A 301 -0.62 -4.35 -7.79
C LEU A 301 -1.33 -4.39 -9.15
N TYR A 302 -0.58 -4.26 -10.24
CA TYR A 302 -1.11 -4.43 -11.59
C TYR A 302 -1.54 -5.87 -11.85
N GLN A 303 -0.73 -6.86 -11.44
CA GLN A 303 -1.10 -8.28 -11.53
C GLN A 303 -2.44 -8.52 -10.81
N ALA A 304 -2.60 -8.03 -9.58
CA ALA A 304 -3.84 -8.17 -8.83
C ALA A 304 -5.03 -7.51 -9.56
N ALA A 305 -4.89 -6.27 -10.03
CA ALA A 305 -5.94 -5.57 -10.76
C ALA A 305 -6.38 -6.32 -12.03
N PHE A 306 -5.42 -6.78 -12.84
CA PHE A 306 -5.68 -7.59 -14.02
C PHE A 306 -6.06 -9.05 -13.72
N SER A 307 -6.06 -9.45 -12.45
CA SER A 307 -6.62 -10.71 -11.95
C SER A 307 -8.01 -10.52 -11.34
N LYS A 308 -8.70 -9.42 -11.66
CA LYS A 308 -10.05 -9.07 -11.17
C LYS A 308 -10.13 -8.85 -9.65
N ILE A 309 -8.99 -8.63 -8.98
CA ILE A 309 -8.96 -8.21 -7.58
C ILE A 309 -9.31 -6.72 -7.51
N LYS A 310 -10.33 -6.39 -6.73
CA LYS A 310 -10.74 -5.00 -6.51
C LYS A 310 -9.68 -4.30 -5.68
N HIS A 311 -9.44 -3.01 -5.91
CA HIS A 311 -8.54 -2.25 -5.05
C HIS A 311 -9.30 -1.21 -4.22
N LYS A 312 -8.92 -1.05 -2.95
CA LYS A 312 -9.55 -0.13 -2.00
C LYS A 312 -8.49 0.62 -1.20
N ASN A 313 -8.51 1.94 -1.32
CA ASN A 313 -7.68 2.81 -0.49
C ASN A 313 -8.44 3.20 0.78
N TRP A 314 -7.82 3.01 1.95
CA TRP A 314 -8.32 3.53 3.22
C TRP A 314 -7.90 4.98 3.50
N ASP A 315 -6.99 5.53 2.68
CA ASP A 315 -6.54 6.91 2.75
C ASP A 315 -6.20 7.35 4.20
N MET A 316 -6.82 8.43 4.68
CA MET A 316 -6.65 8.99 6.02
C MET A 316 -7.36 8.20 7.13
N LYS A 317 -8.15 7.17 6.81
CA LYS A 317 -8.88 6.39 7.81
C LYS A 317 -7.98 5.38 8.54
N SER A 318 -6.79 5.11 8.01
CA SER A 318 -5.86 4.10 8.51
C SER A 318 -4.41 4.38 8.08
N PRO A 319 -3.84 5.58 8.28
CA PRO A 319 -2.48 5.87 7.85
C PRO A 319 -1.47 4.98 8.59
N ILE A 320 -0.36 4.73 7.92
CA ILE A 320 0.85 4.15 8.53
C ILE A 320 1.93 5.23 8.58
N TYR A 321 2.84 5.10 9.54
CA TYR A 321 4.01 5.96 9.62
C TYR A 321 5.24 5.17 9.21
N HIS A 322 6.02 5.70 8.29
CA HIS A 322 7.28 5.12 7.84
C HIS A 322 8.42 5.93 8.47
N ILE A 323 9.28 5.23 9.21
CA ILE A 323 10.48 5.83 9.80
C ILE A 323 11.44 6.11 8.66
N GLU A 324 11.68 7.38 8.33
CA GLU A 324 12.64 7.75 7.29
C GLU A 324 14.02 7.16 7.64
N HIS A 325 14.82 6.87 6.63
CA HIS A 325 16.19 6.42 6.83
C HIS A 325 17.07 6.90 5.67
N GLU A 326 18.31 7.29 5.98
CA GLU A 326 19.18 8.04 5.06
C GLU A 326 19.62 7.26 3.80
N LYS A 327 19.95 8.06 2.78
CA LYS A 327 20.58 7.80 1.47
C LYS A 327 20.97 6.36 1.12
N GLY A 328 20.32 5.82 0.09
CA GLY A 328 20.76 4.62 -0.64
C GLY A 328 20.09 3.30 -0.25
N SER A 329 19.17 3.30 0.71
CA SER A 329 18.33 2.17 1.12
C SER A 329 16.94 2.16 0.45
N GLY A 330 16.57 3.25 -0.22
CA GLY A 330 15.31 3.40 -0.97
C GLY A 330 15.41 4.50 -2.02
N TYR A 331 14.38 4.64 -2.85
CA TYR A 331 14.32 5.71 -3.84
C TYR A 331 13.82 7.02 -3.21
N THR A 332 14.64 8.05 -3.37
CA THR A 332 14.30 9.46 -3.18
C THR A 332 14.56 10.16 -4.51
N LEU A 333 13.89 11.29 -4.79
CA LEU A 333 14.18 12.05 -6.01
C LEU A 333 15.61 12.60 -5.99
N GLU A 334 16.13 12.88 -4.80
CA GLU A 334 17.44 13.47 -4.57
C GLU A 334 18.60 12.47 -4.81
N ASP A 335 18.38 11.16 -4.62
CA ASP A 335 19.42 10.13 -4.74
C ASP A 335 19.21 9.14 -5.91
N ALA A 336 18.16 9.36 -6.72
CA ALA A 336 17.79 8.48 -7.84
C ALA A 336 18.97 8.22 -8.80
N ASP A 337 19.68 9.26 -9.21
CA ASP A 337 20.79 9.14 -10.16
C ASP A 337 21.96 8.32 -9.60
N ALA A 338 22.26 8.47 -8.32
CA ALA A 338 23.33 7.73 -7.66
C ALA A 338 22.98 6.24 -7.54
N LEU A 339 21.72 5.94 -7.23
CA LEU A 339 21.20 4.58 -7.16
C LEU A 339 21.35 3.85 -8.52
N PHE A 340 20.82 4.42 -9.61
CA PHE A 340 20.85 3.75 -10.91
C PHE A 340 22.27 3.62 -11.47
N LYS A 341 23.16 4.60 -11.23
CA LYS A 341 24.59 4.45 -11.56
C LYS A 341 25.24 3.30 -10.81
N LYS A 342 24.90 3.09 -9.53
CA LYS A 342 25.39 1.96 -8.74
C LYS A 342 24.87 0.63 -9.29
N LEU A 343 23.59 0.55 -9.66
CA LEU A 343 23.02 -0.67 -10.26
C LEU A 343 23.72 -1.03 -11.56
N GLN A 344 23.89 -0.05 -12.46
CA GLN A 344 24.59 -0.24 -13.73
C GLN A 344 26.05 -0.68 -13.52
N LYS A 345 26.78 -0.03 -12.60
CA LYS A 345 28.17 -0.37 -12.30
C LYS A 345 28.33 -1.81 -11.78
N ASN A 346 27.38 -2.30 -11.00
CA ASN A 346 27.42 -3.66 -10.43
C ASN A 346 26.67 -4.69 -11.28
N GLU A 347 26.23 -4.31 -12.49
CA GLU A 347 25.48 -5.16 -13.42
C GLU A 347 24.24 -5.80 -12.77
N ILE A 348 23.58 -5.04 -11.89
CA ILE A 348 22.38 -5.49 -11.19
C ILE A 348 21.17 -5.12 -12.03
N ASP A 349 20.48 -6.15 -12.53
CA ASP A 349 19.22 -6.02 -13.26
C ASP A 349 18.14 -5.32 -12.41
N TYR A 350 17.24 -4.59 -13.06
CA TYR A 350 16.02 -4.01 -12.48
C TYR A 350 14.98 -3.79 -13.58
N ILE A 351 13.72 -3.57 -13.21
CA ILE A 351 12.65 -3.24 -14.18
C ILE A 351 12.64 -1.73 -14.36
N ASP A 352 13.06 -1.22 -15.51
CA ASP A 352 12.90 0.19 -15.83
C ASP A 352 11.45 0.52 -16.25
N ASN A 353 11.18 1.79 -16.58
CA ASN A 353 9.83 2.23 -16.93
C ASN A 353 9.33 1.62 -18.25
N GLU A 354 10.21 1.40 -19.22
CA GLU A 354 9.85 0.81 -20.51
C GLU A 354 9.43 -0.65 -20.30
N LYS A 355 10.27 -1.43 -19.58
CA LYS A 355 9.95 -2.82 -19.27
C LYS A 355 8.71 -2.96 -18.40
N PHE A 356 8.53 -2.05 -17.44
CA PHE A 356 7.32 -2.00 -16.64
C PHE A 356 6.07 -1.77 -17.50
N GLN A 357 6.15 -0.84 -18.46
CA GLN A 357 5.07 -0.58 -19.40
C GLN A 357 4.76 -1.81 -20.26
N GLU A 358 5.78 -2.45 -20.85
CA GLU A 358 5.60 -3.69 -21.62
C GLU A 358 4.86 -4.77 -20.82
N LEU A 359 5.28 -5.02 -19.58
CA LEU A 359 4.67 -6.02 -18.71
C LEU A 359 3.20 -5.68 -18.40
N THR A 360 2.90 -4.43 -18.08
CA THR A 360 1.52 -4.01 -17.79
C THR A 360 0.62 -4.00 -19.02
N ASP A 361 1.16 -3.70 -20.21
CA ASP A 361 0.43 -3.79 -21.48
C ASP A 361 0.13 -5.25 -21.83
N LEU A 362 1.07 -6.17 -21.61
CA LEU A 362 0.84 -7.61 -21.76
C LEU A 362 -0.27 -8.10 -20.81
N MET A 363 -0.23 -7.72 -19.53
CA MET A 363 -1.31 -8.05 -18.58
C MET A 363 -2.66 -7.52 -19.05
N ARG A 364 -2.72 -6.28 -19.56
CA ARG A 364 -3.94 -5.68 -20.08
C ARG A 364 -4.49 -6.46 -21.28
N ILE A 365 -3.64 -6.89 -22.20
CA ILE A 365 -4.03 -7.70 -23.36
C ILE A 365 -4.62 -9.04 -22.89
N GLN A 366 -3.96 -9.73 -21.97
CA GLN A 366 -4.44 -11.02 -21.45
C GLN A 366 -5.74 -10.89 -20.66
N TYR A 367 -5.87 -9.85 -19.85
CA TYR A 367 -7.10 -9.54 -19.12
C TYR A 367 -8.31 -9.38 -20.07
N ARG A 368 -8.12 -8.73 -21.23
CA ARG A 368 -9.17 -8.60 -22.26
C ARG A 368 -9.58 -9.94 -22.86
N LYS A 369 -8.67 -10.92 -22.90
CA LYS A 369 -8.95 -12.31 -23.29
C LYS A 369 -9.54 -13.15 -22.14
N GLN A 370 -9.82 -12.56 -20.97
CA GLN A 370 -10.25 -13.26 -19.77
C GLN A 370 -9.18 -14.21 -19.17
N GLU A 371 -7.90 -13.95 -19.48
CA GLU A 371 -6.76 -14.70 -18.97
C GLU A 371 -6.02 -13.89 -17.90
N THR A 372 -5.24 -14.59 -17.06
CA THR A 372 -4.43 -13.98 -16.01
C THR A 372 -2.97 -14.34 -16.21
N ILE A 373 -2.08 -13.37 -16.03
CA ILE A 373 -0.63 -13.60 -15.97
C ILE A 373 -0.26 -13.77 -14.49
N LEU A 374 0.37 -14.89 -14.16
CA LEU A 374 1.01 -15.11 -12.87
C LEU A 374 2.51 -15.07 -13.08
N MET A 375 3.22 -14.30 -12.24
CA MET A 375 4.67 -14.14 -12.38
C MET A 375 5.48 -15.34 -11.87
N ASN A 376 4.87 -16.17 -11.03
CA ASN A 376 5.52 -17.32 -10.42
C ASN A 376 4.79 -18.63 -10.74
N ASP A 377 5.53 -19.72 -10.67
CA ASP A 377 4.99 -21.07 -10.75
C ASP A 377 4.37 -21.53 -9.42
N GLU A 378 3.98 -22.80 -9.33
CA GLU A 378 3.34 -23.37 -8.13
C GLU A 378 4.28 -23.47 -6.93
N ASN A 379 5.60 -23.43 -7.17
CA ASN A 379 6.64 -23.63 -6.17
C ASN A 379 7.04 -22.34 -5.44
N TRP A 380 6.39 -21.20 -5.76
CA TRP A 380 6.65 -19.88 -5.19
C TRP A 380 6.75 -19.86 -3.66
N GLY A 381 7.52 -18.90 -3.14
CA GLY A 381 7.76 -18.70 -1.72
C GLY A 381 8.63 -19.80 -1.10
N LEU A 382 9.54 -20.39 -1.89
CA LEU A 382 10.38 -21.52 -1.48
C LEU A 382 9.56 -22.66 -0.88
N SER A 383 8.45 -23.03 -1.52
CA SER A 383 7.50 -23.99 -0.92
C SER A 383 8.05 -25.41 -0.81
N GLU A 384 9.06 -25.75 -1.60
CA GLU A 384 9.73 -27.06 -1.57
C GLU A 384 10.84 -27.17 -0.52
N ILE A 385 11.22 -26.06 0.12
CA ILE A 385 12.30 -26.02 1.12
C ILE A 385 11.68 -25.95 2.52
N ASP A 386 12.05 -26.92 3.36
CA ASP A 386 11.78 -26.84 4.79
C ASP A 386 12.76 -25.84 5.43
N LEU A 387 12.22 -24.79 6.06
CA LEU A 387 12.97 -23.67 6.60
C LEU A 387 12.85 -23.67 8.12
N ARG A 388 13.96 -23.41 8.80
CA ARG A 388 13.98 -23.29 10.26
C ARG A 388 13.02 -22.19 10.70
N GLU A 389 12.15 -22.53 11.63
CA GLU A 389 11.18 -21.62 12.22
C GLU A 389 11.33 -21.59 13.74
N VAL A 390 11.27 -20.39 14.32
CA VAL A 390 11.19 -20.17 15.78
C VAL A 390 9.90 -19.43 16.09
N ILE A 391 9.19 -19.88 17.12
CA ILE A 391 7.86 -19.35 17.49
C ILE A 391 7.92 -18.76 18.89
N PHE A 392 7.45 -17.53 19.03
CA PHE A 392 7.22 -16.85 20.30
C PHE A 392 5.72 -16.61 20.48
N ALA A 393 5.16 -17.14 21.56
CA ALA A 393 3.76 -16.94 21.92
C ALA A 393 3.58 -17.12 23.42
N THR A 394 2.49 -16.58 23.98
CA THR A 394 2.11 -16.88 25.35
C THR A 394 1.68 -18.35 25.44
N ASN A 395 2.34 -19.13 26.31
CA ASN A 395 1.85 -20.45 26.70
C ASN A 395 0.54 -20.23 27.47
N HIS A 396 -0.57 -20.75 26.94
CA HIS A 396 -1.86 -20.77 27.65
C HIS A 396 -1.96 -22.00 28.54
#